data_AF-A0A512UBT8-F1
#
_entry.id   AF-A0A512UBT8-F1
#
_cell.length_a   1.000
_cell.length_b   1.000
_cell.length_c   1.000
_cell.angle_alpha   90.00
_cell.angle_beta   90.00
_cell.angle_gamma   90.00
#
_symmetry.space_group_name_H-M   'P 1'
#
loop_
_entity.id
_entity.type
_entity.pdbx_description
1 polymer ?
#
loop_
_entity_poly.entity_id
_entity_poly.type
_entity_poly.pdbx_seq_one_letter_code
_entity_poly.pdbx_strand_id
1 'polypeptide(L)'
;MANWSQTAKCTESDWNDVQKVCGQLGIACERVNFEKEYWTEVFSPMIEMYQQGLTPNPDLGCNRYIKFGKMVEYLGLNRPGPGPKRWLATGHYARVFKENPQGSSYGLARAYEDTKDQSYYLASIPKSVLAHVLMPLGHYKKSEVRRLAKEKYKLHTASKPIPWASVS
;
A
#
# COMPACT_ATOMS: atom_id res chain seq x y z
N MET A 1 4.69 -3.04 -7.35
CA MET A 1 3.72 -2.53 -8.35
C MET A 1 4.29 -1.27 -8.95
N ALA A 2 4.23 -1.15 -10.28
CA ALA A 2 4.52 0.08 -11.00
C ALA A 2 3.23 0.57 -11.66
N ASN A 3 2.90 1.84 -11.46
CA ASN A 3 1.66 2.43 -11.98
C ASN A 3 1.92 3.36 -13.19
N TRP A 4 3.17 3.43 -13.68
CA TRP A 4 3.63 4.29 -14.79
C TRP A 4 4.91 3.72 -15.43
N SER A 5 5.10 3.91 -16.74
CA SER A 5 6.26 3.43 -17.50
C SER A 5 7.47 4.39 -17.50
N GLN A 6 8.60 3.81 -17.08
CA GLN A 6 10.02 3.89 -17.47
C GLN A 6 10.68 5.12 -18.17
N THR A 7 10.13 6.33 -18.15
CA THR A 7 10.90 7.54 -18.60
C THR A 7 11.25 8.52 -17.48
N ALA A 8 10.68 8.36 -16.29
CA ALA A 8 11.00 9.21 -15.13
C ALA A 8 12.10 8.59 -14.26
N LYS A 9 13.23 9.30 -14.08
CA LYS A 9 14.37 8.87 -13.24
C LYS A 9 13.98 8.42 -11.81
N CYS A 10 12.88 8.94 -11.27
CA CYS A 10 12.42 8.67 -9.91
C CYS A 10 11.91 7.24 -9.71
N THR A 11 11.18 6.66 -10.68
CA THR A 11 10.56 5.33 -10.51
C THR A 11 11.59 4.20 -10.51
N GLU A 12 12.64 4.32 -11.32
CA GLU A 12 13.74 3.36 -11.33
C GLU A 12 14.60 3.45 -10.06
N SER A 13 14.75 4.65 -9.48
CA SER A 13 15.41 4.79 -8.17
C SER A 13 14.66 4.03 -7.07
N ASP A 14 13.33 4.13 -7.03
CA ASP A 14 12.51 3.41 -6.05
C ASP A 14 12.57 1.89 -6.25
N TRP A 15 12.58 1.43 -7.50
CA TRP A 15 12.72 0.01 -7.81
C TRP A 15 14.07 -0.55 -7.35
N ASN A 16 15.16 0.18 -7.59
CA ASN A 16 16.49 -0.18 -7.10
C ASN A 16 16.53 -0.30 -5.57
N ASP A 17 15.85 0.60 -4.85
CA ASP A 17 15.75 0.54 -3.39
C ASP A 17 14.99 -0.71 -2.92
N VAL A 18 13.90 -1.07 -3.60
CA VAL A 18 13.16 -2.30 -3.30
C VAL A 18 14.06 -3.53 -3.51
N GLN A 19 14.79 -3.60 -4.63
CA GLN A 19 15.69 -4.72 -4.91
C GLN A 19 16.79 -4.84 -3.84
N LYS A 20 17.39 -3.72 -3.42
CA LYS A 20 18.39 -3.72 -2.33
C LYS A 20 17.79 -4.22 -1.01
N VAL A 21 16.63 -3.71 -0.61
CA VAL A 21 15.98 -4.14 0.65
C VAL A 21 15.61 -5.63 0.61
N CYS A 22 15.06 -6.10 -0.51
CA CYS A 22 14.78 -7.51 -0.73
C CYS A 22 16.05 -8.37 -0.64
N GLY A 23 17.16 -7.94 -1.24
CA GLY A 23 18.45 -8.59 -1.12
C GLY A 23 18.99 -8.62 0.31
N GLN A 24 18.87 -7.53 1.07
CA GLN A 24 19.27 -7.47 2.48
C GLN A 24 18.47 -8.43 3.37
N LEU A 25 17.19 -8.64 3.06
CA LEU A 25 16.28 -9.48 3.84
C LEU A 25 16.19 -10.93 3.34
N GLY A 26 16.83 -11.26 2.21
CA GLY A 26 16.72 -12.59 1.58
C GLY A 26 15.31 -12.91 1.06
N ILE A 27 14.56 -11.91 0.60
CA ILE A 27 13.18 -12.05 0.11
C ILE A 27 13.15 -11.89 -1.40
N ALA A 28 12.43 -12.78 -2.11
CA ALA A 28 12.23 -12.66 -3.55
C ALA A 28 11.46 -11.37 -3.91
N CYS A 29 11.85 -10.73 -5.01
CA CYS A 29 11.27 -9.47 -5.45
C CYS A 29 10.69 -9.59 -6.85
N GLU A 30 9.46 -9.12 -7.04
CA GLU A 30 8.77 -9.11 -8.33
C GLU A 30 8.16 -7.73 -8.61
N ARG A 31 8.27 -7.28 -9.87
CA ARG A 31 7.65 -6.05 -10.36
C ARG A 31 6.46 -6.38 -11.25
N VAL A 32 5.28 -6.03 -10.78
CA VAL A 32 4.02 -6.10 -11.55
C VAL A 32 3.65 -4.71 -12.05
N ASN A 33 3.24 -4.60 -13.31
CA ASN A 33 2.82 -3.34 -13.95
C ASN A 33 1.29 -3.24 -13.96
N PHE A 34 0.75 -2.14 -13.42
CA PHE A 34 -0.67 -1.79 -13.42
C PHE A 34 -0.93 -0.39 -14.01
N GLU A 35 -0.06 0.08 -14.90
CA GLU A 35 -0.15 1.40 -15.52
C GLU A 35 -1.44 1.59 -16.33
N LYS A 36 -1.85 0.59 -17.09
CA LYS A 36 -3.09 0.65 -17.88
C LYS A 36 -4.31 0.77 -16.96
N GLU A 37 -4.36 -0.06 -15.92
CA GLU A 37 -5.43 -0.06 -14.94
C GLU A 37 -5.43 1.23 -14.13
N TYR A 38 -4.27 1.76 -13.75
CA TYR A 38 -4.17 3.05 -13.07
C TYR A 38 -4.67 4.19 -13.95
N TRP A 39 -4.29 4.19 -15.24
CA TRP A 39 -4.74 5.20 -16.20
C TRP A 39 -6.26 5.21 -16.34
N THR A 40 -6.86 4.03 -16.52
CA THR A 40 -8.31 3.89 -16.74
C THR A 40 -9.13 4.09 -15.47
N GLU A 41 -8.72 3.51 -14.34
CA GLU A 41 -9.55 3.45 -13.12
C GLU A 41 -9.33 4.63 -12.17
N VAL A 42 -8.20 5.35 -12.32
CA VAL A 42 -7.82 6.43 -11.38
C VAL A 42 -7.56 7.73 -12.12
N PHE A 43 -6.68 7.72 -13.11
CA PHE A 43 -6.21 8.95 -13.73
C PHE A 43 -7.25 9.60 -14.65
N SER A 44 -7.88 8.84 -15.55
CA SER A 44 -8.89 9.36 -16.46
C SER A 44 -10.12 9.93 -15.71
N PRO A 45 -10.71 9.21 -14.71
CA PRO A 45 -11.80 9.75 -13.91
C PRO A 45 -11.42 11.02 -13.13
N MET A 46 -10.17 11.11 -12.67
CA MET A 46 -9.65 12.31 -12.01
C MET A 46 -9.66 13.52 -12.96
N ILE A 47 -9.25 13.35 -14.21
CA ILE A 47 -9.27 14.42 -15.22
C ILE A 47 -10.71 14.86 -15.53
N GLU A 48 -11.65 13.92 -15.67
CA GLU A 48 -13.07 14.22 -15.88
C GLU A 48 -13.67 15.03 -14.72
N MET A 49 -13.32 14.68 -13.48
CA MET A 49 -13.75 15.42 -12.29
C MET A 49 -13.18 16.85 -12.28
N TYR A 50 -11.91 17.03 -12.65
CA TYR A 50 -11.33 18.37 -12.78
C TYR A 50 -12.04 19.20 -13.85
N GLN A 51 -12.41 18.60 -14.99
CA GLN A 51 -13.18 19.28 -16.04
C GLN A 51 -14.56 19.76 -15.56
N GLN A 52 -15.12 19.09 -14.54
CA GLN A 52 -16.39 19.46 -13.90
C GLN A 52 -16.20 20.49 -12.75
N GLY A 53 -14.99 20.96 -12.50
CA GLY A 53 -14.69 21.89 -11.40
C GLY A 53 -14.64 21.24 -10.02
N LEU A 54 -14.51 19.91 -9.95
CA LEU A 54 -14.37 19.17 -8.69
C LEU A 54 -12.89 19.04 -8.30
N THR A 55 -12.65 18.83 -7.00
CA THR A 55 -11.32 18.51 -6.46
C THR A 55 -11.27 17.02 -6.07
N PRO A 56 -10.87 16.12 -7.00
CA PRO A 56 -10.81 14.68 -6.73
C PRO A 56 -9.66 14.32 -5.77
N ASN A 57 -9.84 13.20 -5.07
CA ASN A 57 -8.78 12.54 -4.31
C ASN A 57 -8.41 11.20 -4.99
N PRO A 58 -7.36 11.17 -5.83
CA PRO A 58 -6.99 9.98 -6.60
C PRO A 58 -6.45 8.84 -5.71
N ASP A 59 -5.99 9.13 -4.49
CA ASP A 59 -5.48 8.09 -3.58
C ASP A 59 -6.58 7.11 -3.13
N LEU A 60 -7.81 7.61 -2.97
CA LEU A 60 -8.97 6.75 -2.69
C LEU A 60 -9.23 5.75 -3.82
N GLY A 61 -9.10 6.21 -5.08
CA GLY A 61 -9.22 5.35 -6.26
C GLY A 61 -8.06 4.38 -6.39
N CYS A 62 -6.83 4.85 -6.19
CA CYS A 62 -5.61 4.02 -6.23
C CYS A 62 -5.66 2.89 -5.20
N ASN A 63 -6.07 3.18 -3.95
CA ASN A 63 -6.23 2.15 -2.94
C ASN A 63 -7.34 1.16 -3.31
N ARG A 64 -8.53 1.66 -3.69
CA ARG A 64 -9.69 0.81 -4.01
C ARG A 64 -9.45 -0.10 -5.22
N TYR A 65 -9.00 0.46 -6.33
CA TYR A 65 -8.97 -0.24 -7.62
C TYR A 65 -7.62 -0.91 -7.91
N ILE A 66 -6.51 -0.31 -7.49
CA ILE A 66 -5.17 -0.81 -7.84
C ILE A 66 -4.59 -1.65 -6.71
N LYS A 67 -4.36 -1.05 -5.53
CA LYS A 67 -3.68 -1.74 -4.42
C LYS A 67 -4.52 -2.84 -3.78
N PHE A 68 -5.82 -2.62 -3.60
CA PHE A 68 -6.73 -3.60 -3.01
C PHE A 68 -7.74 -4.18 -4.02
N GLY A 69 -7.65 -3.77 -5.29
CA GLY A 69 -8.36 -4.40 -6.40
C GLY A 69 -7.41 -5.29 -7.21
N LYS A 70 -6.74 -4.71 -8.22
CA LYS A 70 -5.89 -5.44 -9.17
C LYS A 70 -4.76 -6.25 -8.54
N MET A 71 -4.12 -5.74 -7.48
CA MET A 71 -3.09 -6.52 -6.78
C MET A 71 -3.68 -7.75 -6.05
N VAL A 72 -4.86 -7.59 -5.43
CA VAL A 72 -5.55 -8.69 -4.73
C VAL A 72 -6.00 -9.76 -5.74
N GLU A 73 -6.49 -9.32 -6.90
CA GLU A 73 -6.83 -10.18 -8.03
C GLU A 73 -5.60 -10.93 -8.58
N TYR A 74 -4.51 -10.21 -8.84
CA TYR A 74 -3.24 -10.78 -9.30
C TYR A 74 -2.68 -11.82 -8.32
N LEU A 75 -2.78 -11.57 -7.02
CA LEU A 75 -2.36 -12.51 -5.98
C LEU A 75 -3.31 -13.69 -5.79
N GLY A 76 -4.50 -13.66 -6.40
CA GLY A 76 -5.55 -14.68 -6.28
C GLY A 76 -6.24 -14.71 -4.92
N LEU A 77 -6.17 -13.62 -4.14
CA LEU A 77 -6.69 -13.57 -2.76
C LEU A 77 -8.23 -13.59 -2.68
N ASN A 78 -8.89 -13.28 -3.80
CA ASN A 78 -10.34 -13.28 -3.94
C ASN A 78 -10.91 -14.62 -4.45
N ARG A 79 -10.07 -15.64 -4.69
CA ARG A 79 -10.48 -16.95 -5.20
C ARG A 79 -10.42 -18.01 -4.11
N PRO A 80 -11.53 -18.69 -3.78
CA PRO A 80 -11.48 -19.89 -2.94
C PRO A 80 -10.79 -21.02 -3.71
N GLY A 81 -9.80 -21.66 -3.10
CA GLY A 81 -9.09 -22.79 -3.71
C GLY A 81 -8.09 -23.45 -2.76
N PRO A 82 -7.59 -24.66 -3.09
CA PRO A 82 -6.67 -25.44 -2.25
C PRO A 82 -5.23 -24.88 -2.22
N GLY A 83 -5.02 -23.67 -2.75
CA GLY A 83 -3.71 -23.04 -2.82
C GLY A 83 -3.21 -22.57 -1.44
N PRO A 84 -1.92 -22.23 -1.34
CA PRO A 84 -1.35 -21.70 -0.11
C PRO A 84 -2.09 -20.42 0.31
N LYS A 85 -2.36 -20.30 1.61
CA LYS A 85 -2.97 -19.10 2.18
C LYS A 85 -2.02 -17.91 2.01
N ARG A 86 -2.36 -17.00 1.11
CA ARG A 86 -1.59 -15.78 0.83
C ARG A 86 -2.17 -14.61 1.62
N TRP A 87 -1.30 -13.62 1.88
CA TRP A 87 -1.65 -12.37 2.53
C TRP A 87 -0.99 -11.21 1.78
N LEU A 88 -1.67 -10.06 1.73
CA LEU A 88 -1.13 -8.82 1.22
C LEU A 88 -0.70 -7.93 2.40
N ALA A 89 0.60 -7.80 2.61
CA ALA A 89 1.16 -6.85 3.58
C ALA A 89 1.44 -5.50 2.90
N THR A 90 1.03 -4.40 3.54
CA THR A 90 1.31 -3.05 3.03
C THR A 90 1.94 -2.17 4.11
N GLY A 91 2.63 -1.11 3.68
CA GLY A 91 3.22 -0.11 4.57
C GLY A 91 2.23 0.96 5.06
N HIS A 92 0.92 0.73 4.98
CA HIS A 92 -0.05 1.71 5.47
C HIS A 92 -0.08 1.73 7.00
N TYR A 93 -0.17 2.93 7.55
CA TYR A 93 -0.47 3.17 8.96
C TYR A 93 -1.98 3.12 9.14
N ALA A 94 -2.52 1.92 9.30
CA ALA A 94 -3.87 1.62 9.72
C ALA A 94 -3.87 0.20 10.30
N ARG A 95 -4.95 -0.19 10.97
CA ARG A 95 -5.05 -1.53 11.58
C ARG A 95 -6.24 -2.28 11.00
N VAL A 96 -6.07 -3.57 10.79
CA VAL A 96 -7.17 -4.48 10.49
C VAL A 96 -7.49 -5.24 11.76
N PHE A 97 -8.76 -5.30 12.14
CA PHE A 97 -9.21 -6.04 13.31
C PHE A 97 -10.36 -6.96 12.93
N LYS A 98 -10.51 -8.04 13.71
CA LYS A 98 -11.64 -8.95 13.58
C LYS A 98 -12.82 -8.37 14.36
N GLU A 99 -13.95 -8.13 13.70
CA GLU A 99 -15.12 -7.52 14.36
C GLU A 99 -15.70 -8.46 15.43
N ASN A 100 -15.69 -9.77 15.18
CA ASN A 100 -16.16 -10.80 16.10
C ASN A 100 -15.13 -11.93 16.22
N PRO A 101 -14.77 -12.41 17.42
CA PRO A 101 -13.77 -13.47 17.60
C PRO A 101 -14.13 -14.78 16.86
N GLN A 102 -15.42 -15.11 16.77
CA GLN A 102 -15.95 -16.32 16.12
C GLN A 102 -16.35 -16.09 14.66
N GLY A 103 -16.48 -14.85 14.21
CA GLY A 103 -16.94 -14.52 12.85
C GLY A 103 -15.83 -14.59 11.80
N SER A 104 -16.15 -14.22 10.57
CA SER A 104 -15.19 -13.97 9.48
C SER A 104 -15.17 -12.51 9.03
N SER A 105 -15.84 -11.62 9.79
CA SER A 105 -15.91 -10.19 9.47
C SER A 105 -14.70 -9.44 10.02
N TYR A 106 -14.18 -8.53 9.20
CA TYR A 106 -13.03 -7.70 9.49
C TYR A 106 -13.38 -6.23 9.28
N GLY A 107 -12.82 -5.40 10.14
CA GLY A 107 -12.96 -3.94 10.12
C GLY A 107 -11.61 -3.25 9.97
N LEU A 108 -11.68 -1.97 9.58
CA LEU A 108 -10.54 -1.08 9.53
C LEU A 108 -10.57 -0.16 10.76
N ALA A 109 -9.43 -0.05 11.44
CA ALA A 109 -9.22 0.85 12.56
C ALA A 109 -8.09 1.83 12.25
N ARG A 110 -8.12 2.98 12.92
CA ARG A 110 -7.06 3.99 12.87
C ARG A 110 -5.73 3.40 13.33
N ALA A 111 -4.62 3.92 12.82
CA ALA A 111 -3.28 3.59 13.31
C ALA A 111 -3.15 3.84 14.83
N TYR A 112 -2.10 3.27 15.42
CA TYR A 112 -1.70 3.59 16.80
C TYR A 112 -1.22 5.04 16.94
N GLU A 113 -0.56 5.59 15.90
CA GLU A 113 -0.12 6.98 15.86
C GLU A 113 -1.05 7.82 14.97
N ASP A 114 -1.89 8.63 15.60
CA ASP A 114 -2.90 9.48 14.94
C ASP A 114 -2.31 10.40 13.86
N THR A 115 -1.12 10.98 14.08
CA THR A 115 -0.48 11.92 13.13
C THR A 115 0.02 11.24 11.86
N LYS A 116 0.03 9.92 11.83
CA LYS A 116 0.40 9.10 10.67
C LYS A 116 -0.74 8.22 10.20
N ASP A 117 -1.92 8.33 10.80
CA ASP A 117 -3.08 7.53 10.45
C ASP A 117 -3.47 7.73 8.96
N GLN A 118 -3.63 6.62 8.26
CA GLN A 118 -3.97 6.56 6.84
C GLN A 118 -5.31 5.86 6.62
N SER A 119 -6.10 5.58 7.67
CA SER A 119 -7.39 4.90 7.52
C SER A 119 -8.37 5.66 6.63
N TYR A 120 -8.28 6.99 6.57
CA TYR A 120 -9.07 7.83 5.66
C TYR A 120 -8.89 7.42 4.18
N TYR A 121 -7.64 7.26 3.73
CA TYR A 121 -7.34 6.88 2.34
C TYR A 121 -7.75 5.43 2.01
N LEU A 122 -8.04 4.65 3.04
CA LEU A 122 -8.44 3.25 2.96
C LEU A 122 -9.95 3.06 3.15
N ALA A 123 -10.72 4.12 3.41
CA ALA A 123 -12.15 4.04 3.70
C ALA A 123 -12.98 3.44 2.54
N SER A 124 -12.46 3.52 1.32
CA SER A 124 -13.12 3.03 0.10
C SER A 124 -12.77 1.58 -0.28
N ILE A 125 -11.87 0.91 0.45
CA ILE A 125 -11.43 -0.45 0.09
C ILE A 125 -12.52 -1.48 0.39
N PRO A 126 -12.69 -2.52 -0.46
CA PRO A 126 -13.73 -3.52 -0.23
C PRO A 126 -13.48 -4.30 1.08
N LYS A 127 -14.46 -4.39 1.97
CA LYS A 127 -14.32 -5.14 3.24
C LYS A 127 -13.91 -6.60 3.06
N SER A 128 -14.33 -7.23 1.96
CA SER A 128 -13.98 -8.62 1.63
C SER A 128 -12.47 -8.86 1.53
N VAL A 129 -11.67 -7.85 1.20
CA VAL A 129 -10.21 -8.00 1.09
C VAL A 129 -9.52 -7.99 2.45
N LEU A 130 -10.14 -7.42 3.48
CA LEU A 130 -9.52 -7.22 4.80
C LEU A 130 -9.12 -8.53 5.47
N ALA A 131 -9.83 -9.63 5.19
CA ALA A 131 -9.50 -10.97 5.70
C ALA A 131 -8.11 -11.47 5.28
N HIS A 132 -7.52 -10.88 4.23
CA HIS A 132 -6.24 -11.27 3.66
C HIS A 132 -5.19 -10.15 3.69
N VAL A 133 -5.45 -9.06 4.42
CA VAL A 133 -4.57 -7.88 4.44
C VAL A 133 -3.88 -7.74 5.79
N LEU A 134 -2.59 -7.43 5.75
CA LEU A 134 -1.76 -7.10 6.90
C LEU A 134 -1.27 -5.65 6.79
N MET A 135 -1.35 -4.90 7.89
CA MET A 135 -0.83 -3.53 7.99
C MET A 135 0.08 -3.42 9.22
N PRO A 136 1.29 -4.00 9.20
CA PRO A 136 2.13 -4.12 10.38
C PRO A 136 2.51 -2.76 10.99
N LEU A 137 2.67 -1.73 10.14
CA LEU A 137 3.10 -0.41 10.59
C LEU A 137 2.03 0.32 11.40
N GLY A 138 0.75 -0.05 11.28
CA GLY A 138 -0.32 0.54 12.07
C GLY A 138 -0.22 0.33 13.58
N HIS A 139 0.70 -0.52 14.05
CA HIS A 139 0.95 -0.80 15.46
C HIS A 139 2.21 -0.11 16.04
N TYR A 140 2.90 0.70 15.23
CA TYR A 140 4.15 1.36 15.61
C TYR A 140 4.04 2.87 15.40
N LYS A 141 4.80 3.62 16.19
CA LYS A 141 5.12 5.01 15.86
C LYS A 141 6.13 5.06 14.71
N LYS A 142 6.12 6.13 13.92
CA LYS A 142 7.06 6.31 12.81
C LYS A 142 8.52 6.33 13.27
N SER A 143 8.79 6.91 14.44
CA SER A 143 10.12 6.92 15.05
C SER A 143 10.62 5.51 15.35
N GLU A 144 9.74 4.63 15.87
CA GLU A 144 10.06 3.23 16.14
C GLU A 144 10.37 2.47 14.86
N VAL A 145 9.58 2.67 13.81
CA VAL A 145 9.83 2.05 12.49
C VAL A 145 11.19 2.49 11.93
N ARG A 146 11.53 3.79 12.02
CA ARG A 146 12.85 4.28 11.60
C ARG A 146 13.98 3.69 12.43
N ARG A 147 13.79 3.58 13.75
CA ARG A 147 14.75 2.97 14.67
C ARG A 147 14.99 1.50 14.34
N LEU A 148 13.92 0.72 14.13
CA LEU A 148 14.00 -0.68 13.71
C LEU A 148 14.73 -0.83 12.37
N ALA A 149 14.39 0.00 11.38
CA ALA A 149 15.05 -0.02 10.07
C ALA A 149 16.55 0.28 10.19
N LYS A 150 16.96 1.23 11.04
CA LYS A 150 18.36 1.64 11.21
C LYS A 150 19.17 0.66 12.06
N GLU A 151 18.68 0.33 13.25
CA GLU A 151 19.43 -0.38 14.29
C GLU A 151 19.35 -1.90 14.13
N LYS A 152 18.12 -2.41 13.94
CA LYS A 152 17.87 -3.86 13.93
C LYS A 152 18.15 -4.47 12.57
N TYR A 153 17.57 -3.88 11.52
CA TYR A 153 17.60 -4.45 10.17
C TYR A 153 18.66 -3.81 9.26
N LYS A 154 19.27 -2.69 9.68
CA LYS A 154 20.29 -1.96 8.91
C LYS A 154 19.91 -1.73 7.44
N LEU A 155 18.65 -1.39 7.21
CA LEU A 155 18.08 -1.21 5.87
C LEU A 155 18.66 0.03 5.19
N HIS A 156 18.99 -0.08 3.90
CA HIS A 156 19.48 1.04 3.09
C HIS A 156 18.53 2.25 3.11
N THR A 157 17.23 2.01 3.19
CA THR A 157 16.17 3.03 3.15
C THR A 157 15.85 3.66 4.51
N ALA A 158 16.56 3.30 5.60
CA ALA A 158 16.24 3.75 6.95
C ALA A 158 16.22 5.29 7.12
N SER A 159 17.09 5.99 6.38
CA SER A 159 17.21 7.45 6.34
C SER A 159 16.47 8.11 5.18
N LYS A 160 15.82 7.35 4.28
CA LYS A 160 15.13 7.93 3.13
C LYS A 160 14.03 8.89 3.60
N PRO A 161 13.97 10.12 3.08
CA PRO A 161 12.89 11.05 3.38
C PRO A 161 11.57 10.51 2.82
N ILE A 162 10.47 10.90 3.45
CA ILE A 162 9.15 10.67 2.85
C ILE A 162 9.01 11.69 1.72
N PRO A 163 8.48 11.35 0.53
CA PRO A 163 8.50 12.24 -0.64
C PRO A 163 7.99 13.68 -0.41
N TRP A 164 7.12 13.89 0.57
CA TRP A 164 6.59 15.21 0.95
C TRP A 164 7.31 15.89 2.14
N ALA A 165 8.19 15.19 2.85
CA ALA A 165 8.92 15.72 4.01
C ALA A 165 10.14 16.58 3.64
N SER A 166 10.39 16.74 2.34
CA SER A 166 11.43 17.63 1.78
C SER A 166 10.86 18.96 1.26
N VAL A 167 9.58 19.23 1.53
CA VAL A 167 8.90 20.50 1.22
C VAL A 167 8.39 21.10 2.54
N SER A 168 9.33 21.48 3.40
CA SER A 168 9.09 22.30 4.59
C SER A 168 10.38 22.98 5.00
#